data_AF-A0A093JLE5-F1
#
_entry.id   AF-A0A093JLE5-F1
#
_cell.length_a   1.000
_cell.length_b   1.000
_cell.length_c   1.000
_cell.angle_alpha   90.00
_cell.angle_beta   90.00
_cell.angle_gamma   90.00
#
_symmetry.space_group_name_H-M   'P 1'
#
loop_
_entity.id
_entity.type
_entity.pdbx_description
1 polymer ?
#
loop_
_entity_poly.entity_id
_entity_poly.type
_entity_poly.pdbx_seq_one_letter_code
_entity_poly.pdbx_strand_id
1 'polypeptide(L)'
;LFTVQVDEDKVQAQRLPTDQPISVKKLFVGGTTSQFQMAPLRNIPPFEGCIWNLVINATPMDFAQPVSFENADIGRCPSLEPEVRPPEDEDKPIHTAVLIPPEPDINGEKERPGVTPASPPPATPSLSSALVSV
;
A
#
# COMPACT_ATOMS: atom_id res chain seq x y z
N LEU A 1 -31.88 6.72 1.52
CA LEU A 1 -31.56 5.77 2.62
C LEU A 1 -30.17 6.11 3.12
N PHE A 2 -29.98 6.26 4.43
CA PHE A 2 -28.66 6.47 5.02
C PHE A 2 -28.11 5.13 5.47
N THR A 3 -26.87 4.81 5.10
CA THR A 3 -26.23 3.53 5.37
C THR A 3 -24.90 3.72 6.07
N VAL A 4 -24.61 2.84 7.03
CA VAL A 4 -23.34 2.81 7.76
C VAL A 4 -22.80 1.39 7.68
N GLN A 5 -21.52 1.27 7.36
CA GLN A 5 -20.78 0.02 7.37
C GLN A 5 -19.44 0.28 8.06
N VAL A 6 -19.06 -0.63 8.93
CA VAL A 6 -17.74 -0.65 9.56
C VAL A 6 -17.05 -1.88 9.00
N ASP A 7 -15.82 -1.70 8.54
CA ASP A 7 -15.06 -2.75 7.85
C ASP A 7 -15.91 -3.40 6.74
N GLU A 8 -15.84 -4.72 6.60
CA GLU A 8 -16.61 -5.50 5.63
C GLU A 8 -17.87 -6.12 6.27
N ASP A 9 -18.30 -5.61 7.44
CA ASP A 9 -19.42 -6.16 8.20
C ASP A 9 -20.79 -5.82 7.60
N LYS A 10 -21.85 -6.27 8.29
CA LYS A 10 -23.24 -6.01 7.91
C LYS A 10 -23.54 -4.51 7.83
N VAL A 11 -24.06 -4.09 6.68
CA VAL A 11 -24.55 -2.73 6.47
C VAL A 11 -25.77 -2.47 7.34
N GLN A 12 -25.71 -1.40 8.13
CA GLN A 12 -26.85 -0.85 8.86
C GLN A 12 -27.50 0.26 8.02
N ALA A 13 -28.83 0.26 7.92
CA ALA A 13 -29.56 1.22 7.11
C ALA A 13 -30.68 1.89 7.90
N GLN A 14 -30.79 3.20 7.79
CA GLN A 14 -31.82 4.02 8.42
C GLN A 14 -32.42 5.00 7.41
N ARG A 15 -33.74 5.19 7.48
CA ARG A 15 -34.41 6.24 6.69
C ARG A 15 -34.29 7.58 7.43
N LEU A 16 -33.71 8.57 6.77
CA LEU A 16 -33.68 9.94 7.29
C LEU A 16 -35.07 10.59 7.22
N PRO A 17 -35.37 11.58 8.09
CA PRO A 17 -36.65 12.30 8.05
C PRO A 17 -36.87 13.10 6.76
N THR A 18 -35.79 13.52 6.11
CA THR A 18 -35.80 14.34 4.89
C THR A 18 -34.63 13.96 3.99
N ASP A 19 -34.81 14.16 2.69
CA ASP A 19 -33.76 14.01 1.67
C ASP A 19 -33.05 15.35 1.37
N GLN A 20 -33.36 16.42 2.12
CA GLN A 20 -32.68 17.72 1.95
C GLN A 20 -31.23 17.67 2.44
N PRO A 21 -30.29 18.38 1.78
CA PRO A 21 -28.91 18.48 2.23
C PRO A 21 -28.79 19.15 3.61
N ILE A 22 -27.94 18.59 4.46
CA ILE A 22 -27.60 19.18 5.75
C ILE A 22 -26.40 20.12 5.55
N SER A 23 -26.59 21.41 5.81
CA SER A 23 -25.53 22.41 5.69
C SER A 23 -24.65 22.43 6.95
N VAL A 24 -23.35 22.17 6.77
CA VAL A 24 -22.35 22.17 7.85
C VAL A 24 -21.41 23.36 7.69
N LYS A 25 -21.21 24.14 8.75
CA LYS A 25 -20.34 25.34 8.74
C LYS A 25 -18.89 25.05 9.10
N LYS A 26 -18.67 24.07 9.96
CA LYS A 26 -17.36 23.66 10.48
C LYS A 26 -17.34 22.16 10.65
N LEU A 27 -16.24 21.54 10.24
CA LEU A 27 -15.95 20.13 10.47
C LEU A 27 -14.86 20.05 11.52
N PHE A 28 -15.06 19.18 12.52
CA PHE A 28 -14.09 18.89 13.57
C PHE A 28 -13.73 17.41 13.51
N VAL A 29 -12.47 17.08 13.75
CA VAL A 29 -11.94 15.71 13.72
C VAL A 29 -11.26 15.43 15.05
N GLY A 30 -11.49 14.23 15.60
CA GLY A 30 -10.97 13.82 16.92
C GLY A 30 -11.71 14.43 18.11
N GLY A 31 -12.17 15.68 18.03
CA GLY A 31 -12.94 16.29 19.10
C GLY A 31 -13.31 17.72 18.77
N THR A 32 -14.03 18.37 19.69
CA THR A 32 -14.37 19.78 19.56
C THR A 32 -14.36 20.47 20.92
N THR A 33 -14.11 21.77 20.93
CA THR A 33 -14.10 22.59 22.14
C THR A 33 -15.51 22.81 22.69
N SER A 34 -15.62 23.15 23.97
CA SER A 34 -16.89 23.19 24.73
C SER A 34 -17.96 24.11 24.12
N GLN A 35 -17.57 25.19 23.43
CA GLN A 35 -18.51 26.10 22.76
C GLN A 35 -19.22 25.47 21.54
N PHE A 36 -18.69 24.38 20.99
CA PHE A 36 -19.28 23.64 19.87
C PHE A 36 -19.85 22.28 20.31
N GLN A 37 -19.62 21.86 21.55
CA GLN A 37 -20.21 20.65 22.12
C GLN A 37 -21.68 20.89 22.51
N MET A 38 -22.57 20.74 21.53
CA MET A 38 -24.02 20.75 21.76
C MET A 38 -24.52 19.37 22.13
N ALA A 39 -25.65 19.30 22.85
CA ALA A 39 -26.31 18.02 23.12
C ALA A 39 -26.66 17.32 21.78
N PRO A 40 -26.47 16.00 21.66
CA PRO A 40 -26.10 15.04 22.72
C PRO A 40 -24.58 14.86 22.95
N LEU A 41 -23.73 15.58 22.22
CA LEU A 41 -22.27 15.37 22.20
C LEU A 41 -21.54 15.92 23.43
N ARG A 42 -22.21 16.69 24.29
CA ARG A 42 -21.62 17.43 25.43
C ARG A 42 -20.88 16.55 26.47
N ASN A 43 -21.17 15.25 26.53
CA ASN A 43 -20.56 14.34 27.50
C ASN A 43 -19.66 13.29 26.84
N ILE A 44 -19.31 13.46 25.55
CA ILE A 44 -18.43 12.54 24.83
C ILE A 44 -17.00 13.07 24.98
N PRO A 45 -16.06 12.30 25.55
CA PRO A 45 -14.66 12.71 25.65
C PRO A 45 -14.04 12.87 24.26
N PRO A 46 -13.00 13.71 24.10
CA PRO A 46 -12.20 13.74 22.88
C PRO A 46 -11.60 12.37 22.56
N PHE A 47 -11.43 12.09 21.27
CA PHE A 47 -10.84 10.87 20.76
C PHE A 47 -9.31 10.88 20.95
N GLU A 48 -8.78 9.75 21.41
CA GLU A 48 -7.35 9.49 21.48
C GLU A 48 -7.01 8.33 20.53
N GLY A 49 -6.18 8.59 19.52
CA GLY A 49 -5.79 7.59 18.53
C GLY A 49 -5.52 8.23 17.17
N CYS A 50 -5.67 7.42 16.12
CA CYS A 50 -5.36 7.80 14.76
C CYS A 50 -6.60 7.83 13.86
N ILE A 51 -6.75 8.91 13.11
CA ILE A 51 -7.77 9.05 12.06
C ILE A 51 -7.04 9.42 10.77
N TRP A 52 -7.18 8.57 9.75
CA TRP A 52 -6.58 8.78 8.42
C TRP A 52 -7.58 8.47 7.32
N ASN A 53 -7.24 8.83 6.08
CA ASN A 53 -8.01 8.49 4.88
C ASN A 53 -9.49 8.92 4.93
N LEU A 54 -9.78 10.07 5.55
CA LEU A 54 -11.12 10.63 5.58
C LEU A 54 -11.52 11.15 4.19
N VAL A 55 -12.59 10.60 3.62
CA VAL A 55 -13.14 10.99 2.32
C VAL A 55 -14.60 11.42 2.50
N ILE A 56 -14.94 12.61 2.02
CA ILE A 56 -16.31 13.13 2.03
C ILE A 56 -16.67 13.56 0.61
N ASN A 57 -17.81 13.10 0.10
CA ASN A 57 -18.25 13.38 -1.28
C ASN A 57 -17.14 13.10 -2.33
N ALA A 58 -16.50 11.93 -2.22
CA ALA A 58 -15.37 11.51 -3.06
C ALA A 58 -14.13 12.43 -3.03
N THR A 59 -14.05 13.35 -2.05
CA THR A 59 -12.91 14.27 -1.87
C THR A 59 -12.11 13.87 -0.63
N PRO A 60 -10.80 13.58 -0.74
CA PRO A 60 -9.96 13.36 0.42
C PRO A 60 -9.79 14.65 1.22
N MET A 61 -9.94 14.57 2.54
CA MET A 61 -9.74 15.72 3.41
C MET A 61 -8.24 15.95 3.63
N ASP A 62 -7.77 17.16 3.32
CA ASP A 62 -6.37 17.56 3.54
C ASP A 62 -6.15 18.04 4.98
N PHE A 63 -5.61 17.16 5.82
CA PHE A 63 -5.24 17.51 7.19
C PHE A 63 -3.95 18.34 7.29
N ALA A 64 -3.18 18.52 6.22
CA ALA A 64 -1.98 19.36 6.24
C ALA A 64 -2.30 20.86 6.27
N GLN A 65 -3.54 21.25 5.95
CA GLN A 65 -4.00 22.64 5.96
C GLN A 65 -5.27 22.83 6.80
N PRO A 66 -5.23 22.54 8.11
CA PRO A 66 -6.39 22.75 8.98
C PRO A 66 -6.62 24.26 9.19
N VAL A 67 -7.89 24.65 9.35
CA VAL A 67 -8.23 26.03 9.75
C VAL A 67 -7.73 26.33 11.18
N SER A 68 -7.75 25.31 12.05
CA SER A 68 -7.24 25.36 13.43
C SER A 68 -7.10 23.94 13.96
N PHE A 69 -6.17 23.70 14.89
CA PHE A 69 -6.03 22.41 15.58
C PHE A 69 -5.52 22.60 17.01
N GLU A 70 -5.83 21.63 17.87
CA GLU A 70 -5.36 21.55 19.26
C GLU A 70 -5.16 20.06 19.58
N ASN A 71 -4.09 19.71 20.28
CA ASN A 71 -3.75 18.32 20.66
C ASN A 71 -3.80 17.30 19.49
N ALA A 72 -3.30 17.68 18.31
CA ALA A 72 -3.27 16.82 17.12
C ALA A 72 -1.86 16.67 16.55
N ASP A 73 -1.42 15.41 16.36
CA ASP A 73 -0.18 15.05 15.68
C ASP A 73 -0.43 14.78 14.18
N ILE A 74 -0.37 15.83 13.37
CA ILE A 74 -0.71 15.76 11.94
C ILE A 74 0.41 15.09 11.13
N GLY A 75 0.03 14.22 10.19
CA GLY A 75 0.94 13.62 9.20
C GLY A 75 1.61 12.32 9.63
N ARG A 76 1.31 11.82 10.83
CA ARG A 76 1.86 10.56 11.33
C ARG A 76 0.83 9.82 12.15
N CYS A 77 0.99 8.50 12.19
CA CYS A 77 0.33 7.65 13.16
C CYS A 77 1.39 6.82 13.88
N PRO A 78 1.66 7.11 15.17
CA PRO A 78 2.64 6.36 15.94
C PRO A 78 2.28 4.87 15.95
N SER A 79 3.25 4.01 15.64
CA SER A 79 3.10 2.58 15.91
C SER A 79 3.08 2.37 17.43
N LEU A 80 2.12 1.58 17.91
CA LEU A 80 2.02 1.25 19.34
C LEU A 80 3.05 0.20 19.78
N GLU A 81 3.66 -0.53 18.83
CA GLU A 81 4.76 -1.44 19.10
C GLU A 81 6.12 -0.70 19.09
N PRO A 82 6.95 -0.85 20.13
CA PRO A 82 8.39 -0.67 20.00
C PRO A 82 8.89 -1.68 18.96
N GLU A 83 9.61 -1.24 17.93
CA GLU A 83 10.33 -2.16 17.05
C GLU A 83 11.43 -2.89 17.84
N VAL A 84 11.06 -3.97 18.53
CA VAL A 84 12.01 -4.96 18.99
C VAL A 84 12.35 -5.79 17.76
N ARG A 85 13.23 -5.25 16.90
CA ARG A 85 13.98 -6.11 16.00
C ARG A 85 14.82 -7.01 16.90
N PRO A 86 14.65 -8.35 16.85
CA PRO A 86 15.63 -9.23 17.46
C PRO A 86 17.00 -8.84 16.88
N PRO A 87 18.08 -8.81 17.67
CA PRO A 87 19.41 -8.69 17.10
C PRO A 87 19.53 -9.78 16.01
N GLU A 88 19.87 -9.36 14.80
CA GLU A 88 20.22 -10.30 13.74
C GLU A 88 21.36 -11.16 14.32
N ASP A 89 21.12 -12.47 14.41
CA ASP A 89 22.10 -13.44 14.86
C ASP A 89 23.18 -13.53 13.78
N GLU A 90 24.11 -12.57 13.81
CA GLU A 90 25.33 -12.51 13.02
C GLU A 90 26.32 -13.56 13.52
N ASP A 91 25.94 -14.85 13.55
CA ASP A 91 26.91 -15.94 13.54
C ASP A 91 26.30 -17.25 13.04
N LYS A 92 26.18 -17.38 11.72
CA LYS A 92 26.18 -18.70 11.11
C LYS A 92 27.27 -18.74 10.04
N PRO A 93 28.36 -19.51 10.23
CA PRO A 93 29.41 -19.58 9.24
C PRO A 93 28.84 -20.21 7.97
N ILE A 94 28.85 -19.42 6.90
CA ILE A 94 28.57 -19.88 5.55
C ILE A 94 29.66 -20.90 5.23
N HIS A 95 29.33 -22.20 5.24
CA HIS A 95 30.17 -23.21 4.64
C HIS A 95 30.32 -22.86 3.15
N THR A 96 31.45 -22.26 2.80
CA THR A 96 31.91 -22.08 1.43
C THR A 96 32.07 -23.46 0.78
N ALA A 97 31.01 -23.97 0.17
CA ALA A 97 31.14 -25.01 -0.84
C ALA A 97 31.70 -24.35 -2.10
N VAL A 98 33.02 -24.40 -2.25
CA VAL A 98 33.71 -24.07 -3.49
C VAL A 98 33.23 -25.04 -4.56
N LEU A 99 32.34 -24.58 -5.46
CA LEU A 99 32.00 -25.30 -6.67
C LEU A 99 33.16 -25.14 -7.66
N ILE A 100 33.96 -26.19 -7.78
CA ILE A 100 35.03 -26.27 -8.77
C ILE A 100 34.39 -26.34 -10.17
N PRO A 101 34.72 -25.43 -11.11
CA PRO A 101 34.28 -25.55 -12.50
C PRO A 101 35.04 -26.70 -13.20
N PRO A 102 34.40 -27.57 -13.99
CA PRO A 102 35.13 -28.56 -14.78
C PRO A 102 35.81 -27.91 -15.99
N GLU A 103 37.10 -28.21 -16.17
CA GLU A 103 37.90 -27.86 -17.36
C GLU A 103 37.55 -28.78 -18.57
N PRO A 104 37.82 -28.33 -19.82
CA PRO A 104 37.22 -28.88 -21.04
C PRO A 104 37.93 -30.14 -21.61
N ASP A 105 37.13 -30.94 -22.31
CA ASP A 105 37.44 -32.25 -22.89
C ASP A 105 38.58 -32.26 -23.95
N ILE A 106 39.39 -33.32 -23.93
CA ILE A 106 40.26 -33.73 -25.05
C ILE A 106 40.21 -35.25 -25.29
N ASN A 107 39.83 -35.60 -26.53
CA ASN A 107 40.07 -36.88 -27.25
C ASN A 107 39.29 -38.13 -26.77
N GLY A 108 38.61 -38.96 -27.58
CA GLY A 108 38.43 -39.06 -29.02
C GLY A 108 37.75 -40.41 -29.35
N GLU A 109 37.01 -40.42 -30.47
CA GLU A 109 36.73 -41.57 -31.37
C GLU A 109 35.54 -42.55 -31.13
N LYS A 110 34.74 -42.69 -32.21
CA LYS A 110 33.83 -43.79 -32.64
C LYS A 110 32.52 -43.99 -31.84
N GLU A 111 31.33 -44.14 -32.41
CA GLU A 111 30.85 -44.60 -33.73
C GLU A 111 29.36 -44.19 -33.89
N ARG A 112 28.92 -43.81 -35.10
CA ARG A 112 27.53 -43.42 -35.49
C ARG A 112 26.80 -44.71 -35.96
N PRO A 113 25.47 -44.95 -35.76
CA PRO A 113 24.42 -44.26 -36.57
C PRO A 113 22.98 -44.15 -36.05
N GLY A 114 22.30 -43.04 -36.42
CA GLY A 114 20.84 -43.06 -36.58
C GLY A 114 20.09 -41.73 -36.51
N VAL A 115 19.80 -41.14 -37.67
CA VAL A 115 18.55 -40.43 -38.06
C VAL A 115 18.12 -39.14 -37.31
N THR A 116 18.24 -38.00 -38.01
CA THR A 116 17.57 -36.67 -37.80
C THR A 116 16.04 -36.75 -38.10
N PRO A 117 15.16 -35.76 -37.77
CA PRO A 117 15.38 -34.30 -37.87
C PRO A 117 14.73 -33.35 -36.83
N ALA A 118 15.13 -32.08 -37.01
CA ALA A 118 14.94 -30.85 -36.24
C ALA A 118 13.51 -30.28 -36.10
N SER A 119 13.37 -29.32 -35.16
CA SER A 119 12.56 -28.10 -35.34
C SER A 119 13.16 -26.92 -34.54
N PRO A 120 13.23 -25.69 -35.09
CA PRO A 120 13.82 -24.51 -34.44
C PRO A 120 12.77 -23.60 -33.75
N PRO A 121 13.17 -22.73 -32.79
CA PRO A 121 12.27 -21.76 -32.15
C PRO A 121 12.21 -20.40 -32.90
N PRO A 122 11.17 -19.58 -32.66
CA PRO A 122 10.92 -18.33 -33.40
C PRO A 122 11.74 -17.13 -32.88
N ALA A 123 12.12 -16.26 -33.82
CA ALA A 123 12.88 -15.03 -33.60
C ALA A 123 12.00 -13.83 -33.23
N THR A 124 12.50 -12.96 -32.35
CA THR A 124 11.99 -11.61 -32.07
C THR A 124 12.62 -10.58 -33.01
N PRO A 125 11.89 -9.52 -33.43
CA PRO A 125 12.44 -8.49 -34.31
C PRO A 125 13.16 -7.38 -33.53
N SER A 126 14.35 -7.02 -34.01
CA SER A 126 15.13 -5.87 -33.57
C SER A 126 14.79 -4.63 -34.40
N LEU A 127 14.78 -3.47 -33.75
CA LEU A 127 14.43 -2.16 -34.30
C LEU A 127 15.71 -1.33 -34.43
N SER A 128 16.04 -0.79 -35.62
CA SER A 128 16.84 0.44 -35.73
C SER A 128 16.83 1.09 -37.12
N SER A 129 16.40 2.35 -37.09
CA SER A 129 16.84 3.56 -37.78
C SER A 129 17.14 3.55 -39.29
N ALA A 130 16.28 4.29 -39.99
CA ALA A 130 16.51 4.83 -41.32
C ALA A 130 17.30 6.14 -41.26
N LEU A 131 18.39 6.21 -42.02
CA LEU A 131 19.00 7.43 -42.53
C LEU A 131 19.52 7.13 -43.93
N VAL A 132 18.92 7.72 -44.96
CA VAL A 132 19.53 7.85 -46.29
C VAL A 132 19.39 9.30 -46.72
N SER A 133 20.52 9.92 -47.04
CA SER A 133 20.65 11.19 -47.76
C SER A 133 21.58 10.99 -48.95
N VAL A 134 21.26 11.76 -49.99
CA VAL A 134 21.89 11.95 -51.31
C VAL A 134 21.48 10.94 -52.38
#